data_AF-A0A6N7YMX2-F1
#
_entry.id   AF-A0A6N7YMX2-F1
#
_cell.length_a   1.000
_cell.length_b   1.000
_cell.length_c   1.000
_cell.angle_alpha   90.00
_cell.angle_beta   90.00
_cell.angle_gamma   90.00
#
_symmetry.space_group_name_H-M   'P 1'
#
loop_
_entity.id
_entity.type
_entity.pdbx_description
1 polymer ?
#
loop_
_entity_poly.entity_id
_entity_poly.type
_entity_poly.pdbx_seq_one_letter_code
_entity_poly.pdbx_strand_id
1 'polypeptide(L)'
;MSIQDLDVHNAPAPGFDETLDELQHRLRSLDEHCLTSLEQGLGAMVAGDFTVTAAPVTEPIHTHSDNPQIRGLIDLFNAMLARSQATLVAYEQLRQDLAEALGDLSCLPELYTRLSSLEEHCLTDLDEGLQAMVDGDLTRAAAPVTRPLIPAPDQRLGQLGELFNLMLARSRTALHSYDTMREELRVALGDRSCLDDLRASLASLHRHCLRDLDEGLEAVATGTSLTRRAVPATKPLEPAEGEDLGELGEVFNRMLARTQSSLAHYDELRRTAFTGLRAPMPDRD
;
A
#
# COMPACT_ATOMS: atom_id res chain seq x y z
N MET A 1 88.85 -61.55 -17.11
CA MET A 1 87.53 -62.13 -16.76
C MET A 1 87.09 -61.40 -15.50
N SER A 2 86.36 -60.29 -15.54
CA SER A 2 85.07 -59.98 -16.18
C SER A 2 83.89 -60.71 -15.54
N ILE A 3 82.90 -59.89 -15.15
CA ILE A 3 81.44 -60.14 -15.06
C ILE A 3 80.82 -60.15 -13.64
N GLN A 4 80.22 -58.97 -13.33
CA GLN A 4 78.87 -58.69 -12.77
C GLN A 4 78.57 -59.02 -11.30
N ASP A 5 78.32 -58.01 -10.47
CA ASP A 5 77.05 -57.27 -10.32
C ASP A 5 75.92 -58.16 -9.81
N LEU A 6 75.43 -57.87 -8.59
CA LEU A 6 73.99 -57.84 -8.33
C LEU A 6 73.75 -56.90 -7.13
N ASP A 7 73.86 -55.62 -7.43
CA ASP A 7 73.25 -54.54 -6.67
C ASP A 7 71.73 -54.61 -6.92
N VAL A 8 71.01 -55.37 -6.10
CA VAL A 8 69.54 -55.49 -6.21
C VAL A 8 68.92 -54.31 -5.48
N HIS A 9 68.75 -53.24 -6.26
CA HIS A 9 67.60 -52.35 -6.29
C HIS A 9 66.75 -52.28 -5.01
N ASN A 10 67.08 -51.32 -4.14
CA ASN A 10 66.05 -50.63 -3.37
C ASN A 10 65.40 -49.58 -4.28
N ALA A 11 64.60 -50.04 -5.24
CA ALA A 11 63.69 -49.17 -5.97
C ALA A 11 62.46 -48.93 -5.07
N PRO A 12 62.04 -47.67 -4.83
CA PRO A 12 60.78 -47.42 -4.13
C PRO A 12 59.65 -48.09 -4.93
N ALA A 13 58.77 -48.81 -4.23
CA ALA A 13 57.63 -49.48 -4.85
C ALA A 13 56.78 -48.43 -5.59
N PRO A 14 56.68 -48.48 -6.93
CA PRO A 14 56.15 -47.37 -7.74
C PRO A 14 54.67 -47.02 -7.49
N GLY A 15 53.91 -47.87 -6.78
CA GLY A 15 52.49 -47.62 -6.49
C GLY A 15 52.18 -46.95 -5.13
N PHE A 16 53.14 -46.87 -4.21
CA PHE A 16 52.90 -46.23 -2.90
C PHE A 16 52.88 -44.69 -3.03
N ASP A 17 53.83 -44.15 -3.80
CA ASP A 17 53.96 -42.70 -4.00
C ASP A 17 52.78 -42.14 -4.80
N GLU A 18 52.38 -42.82 -5.87
CA GLU A 18 51.27 -42.39 -6.74
C GLU A 18 49.91 -42.37 -6.03
N THR A 19 49.63 -43.33 -5.14
CA THR A 19 48.37 -43.35 -4.36
C THR A 19 48.32 -42.26 -3.31
N LEU A 20 49.47 -41.92 -2.71
CA LEU A 20 49.58 -40.85 -1.73
C LEU A 20 49.52 -39.46 -2.39
N ASP A 21 50.15 -39.31 -3.56
CA ASP A 21 50.10 -38.10 -4.39
C ASP A 21 48.66 -37.80 -4.84
N GLU A 22 47.91 -38.81 -5.29
CA GLU A 22 46.50 -38.63 -5.66
C GLU A 22 45.65 -38.24 -4.44
N LEU A 23 45.86 -38.88 -3.28
CA LEU A 23 45.17 -38.51 -2.05
C LEU A 23 45.47 -37.05 -1.65
N GLN A 24 46.73 -36.63 -1.73
CA GLN A 24 47.12 -35.25 -1.44
C GLN A 24 46.50 -34.27 -2.44
N HIS A 25 46.47 -34.63 -3.72
CA HIS A 25 45.86 -33.81 -4.77
C HIS A 25 44.36 -33.62 -4.55
N ARG A 26 43.62 -34.68 -4.23
CA ARG A 26 42.16 -34.60 -3.97
C ARG A 26 41.84 -33.87 -2.67
N LEU A 27 42.65 -34.02 -1.63
CA LEU A 27 42.52 -33.21 -0.40
C LEU A 27 42.67 -31.71 -0.71
N ARG A 28 43.68 -31.35 -1.52
CA ARG A 28 43.86 -29.96 -1.94
C ARG A 28 42.69 -29.44 -2.76
N SER A 29 42.18 -30.24 -3.70
CA SER A 29 40.99 -29.90 -4.50
C SER A 29 39.75 -29.67 -3.62
N LEU A 30 39.53 -30.53 -2.62
CA LEU A 30 38.41 -30.39 -1.68
C LEU A 30 38.49 -29.08 -0.91
N ASP A 31 39.66 -28.74 -0.39
CA ASP A 31 39.91 -27.52 0.40
C ASP A 31 39.84 -26.23 -0.44
N GLU A 32 40.68 -26.16 -1.48
CA GLU A 32 40.87 -24.94 -2.29
C GLU A 32 39.68 -24.63 -3.21
N HIS A 33 38.83 -25.61 -3.52
CA HIS A 33 37.70 -25.41 -4.42
C HIS A 33 36.35 -25.63 -3.74
N CYS A 34 36.08 -26.84 -3.25
CA CYS A 34 34.75 -27.18 -2.75
C CYS A 34 34.42 -26.46 -1.44
N LEU A 35 35.32 -26.48 -0.45
CA LEU A 35 35.11 -25.81 0.84
C LEU A 35 35.20 -24.28 0.70
N THR A 36 36.17 -23.80 -0.08
CA THR A 36 36.31 -22.36 -0.36
C THR A 36 35.08 -21.77 -1.07
N SER A 37 34.53 -22.45 -2.09
CA SER A 37 33.31 -21.98 -2.76
C SER A 37 32.07 -22.04 -1.87
N LEU A 38 31.95 -23.08 -1.03
CA LEU A 38 30.86 -23.16 -0.06
C LEU A 38 30.94 -22.03 0.97
N GLU A 39 32.12 -21.72 1.48
CA GLU A 39 32.32 -20.61 2.42
C GLU A 39 31.94 -19.26 1.79
N GLN A 40 32.40 -19.00 0.57
CA GLN A 40 32.06 -17.79 -0.17
C GLN A 40 30.56 -17.69 -0.44
N GLY A 41 29.94 -18.78 -0.87
CA GLY A 41 28.50 -18.84 -1.13
C GLY A 41 27.65 -18.63 0.13
N LEU A 42 28.03 -19.23 1.26
CA LEU A 42 27.36 -19.00 2.54
C LEU A 42 27.54 -17.54 3.00
N GLY A 43 28.74 -16.98 2.84
CA GLY A 43 29.01 -15.57 3.14
C GLY A 43 28.15 -14.61 2.33
N ALA A 44 28.01 -14.86 1.02
CA ALA A 44 27.13 -14.11 0.13
C ALA A 44 25.66 -14.23 0.56
N MET A 45 25.20 -15.45 0.84
CA MET A 45 23.82 -15.71 1.27
C MET A 45 23.47 -14.99 2.58
N VAL A 46 24.40 -14.91 3.53
CA VAL A 46 24.24 -14.13 4.77
C VAL A 46 24.11 -12.63 4.49
N ALA A 47 24.83 -12.13 3.48
CA ALA A 47 24.69 -10.75 3.02
C ALA A 47 23.43 -10.52 2.16
N GLY A 48 22.61 -11.56 1.94
CA GLY A 48 21.42 -11.50 1.10
C GLY A 48 21.72 -11.59 -0.39
N ASP A 49 22.93 -11.98 -0.80
CA ASP A 49 23.29 -12.22 -2.19
C ASP A 49 23.17 -13.71 -2.52
N PHE A 50 22.20 -14.04 -3.37
CA PHE A 50 21.95 -15.41 -3.79
C PHE A 50 22.56 -15.71 -5.16
N THR A 51 23.43 -14.87 -5.72
CA THR A 51 24.02 -15.07 -7.04
C THR A 51 25.26 -15.97 -7.06
N VAL A 52 25.88 -16.19 -5.90
CA VAL A 52 27.11 -17.00 -5.78
C VAL A 52 26.79 -18.48 -5.73
N THR A 53 27.22 -19.22 -6.75
CA THR A 53 27.02 -20.67 -6.83
C THR A 53 28.20 -21.45 -6.23
N ALA A 54 27.93 -22.66 -5.76
CA ALA A 54 28.97 -23.56 -5.29
C ALA A 54 28.74 -24.97 -5.85
N ALA A 55 29.70 -25.47 -6.64
CA ALA A 55 29.58 -26.76 -7.33
C ALA A 55 30.61 -27.77 -6.80
N PRO A 56 30.24 -29.06 -6.65
CA PRO A 56 31.18 -30.11 -6.28
C PRO A 56 32.09 -30.44 -7.46
N VAL A 57 33.34 -30.00 -7.41
CA VAL A 57 34.34 -30.24 -8.49
C VAL A 57 35.36 -31.33 -8.16
N THR A 58 35.52 -31.67 -6.87
CA THR A 58 36.47 -32.69 -6.44
C THR A 58 35.92 -34.08 -6.69
N GLU A 59 36.66 -34.93 -7.41
CA GLU A 59 36.25 -36.31 -7.70
C GLU A 59 36.74 -37.30 -6.62
N PRO A 60 36.06 -38.44 -6.43
CA PRO A 60 36.51 -39.52 -5.56
C PRO A 60 37.82 -40.15 -6.03
N ILE A 61 38.55 -40.73 -5.08
CA ILE A 61 39.74 -41.54 -5.38
C ILE A 61 39.28 -42.96 -5.70
N HIS A 62 39.61 -43.43 -6.90
CA HIS A 62 39.30 -44.80 -7.36
C HIS A 62 40.50 -45.75 -7.31
N THR A 63 41.70 -45.22 -7.07
CA THR A 63 42.94 -46.01 -6.99
C THR A 63 42.96 -46.87 -5.73
N HIS A 64 43.48 -48.10 -5.84
CA HIS A 64 43.60 -49.04 -4.73
C HIS A 64 45.05 -49.18 -4.27
N SER A 65 45.25 -49.22 -2.95
CA SER A 65 46.55 -49.50 -2.32
C SER A 65 46.53 -50.84 -1.60
N ASP A 66 47.61 -51.60 -1.73
CA ASP A 66 47.85 -52.83 -0.97
C ASP A 66 48.23 -52.54 0.48
N ASN A 67 48.57 -51.29 0.81
CA ASN A 67 48.80 -50.86 2.18
C ASN A 67 47.44 -50.62 2.89
N PRO A 68 47.12 -51.36 3.97
CA PRO A 68 45.84 -51.24 4.66
C PRO A 68 45.64 -49.86 5.33
N GLN A 69 46.71 -49.16 5.71
CA GLN A 69 46.61 -47.82 6.29
C GLN A 69 46.21 -46.78 5.24
N ILE A 70 46.82 -46.83 4.04
CA ILE A 70 46.45 -45.95 2.92
C ILE A 70 45.01 -46.23 2.48
N ARG A 71 44.63 -47.51 2.40
CA ARG A 71 43.25 -47.90 2.08
C ARG A 71 42.25 -47.26 3.04
N GLY A 72 42.50 -47.34 4.35
CA GLY A 72 41.64 -46.70 5.35
C GLY A 72 41.55 -45.19 5.20
N LEU A 73 42.63 -44.52 4.80
CA LEU A 73 42.63 -43.07 4.52
C LEU A 73 41.83 -42.73 3.26
N ILE A 74 41.94 -43.52 2.19
CA ILE A 74 41.15 -43.34 0.96
C ILE A 74 39.66 -43.52 1.25
N ASP A 75 39.29 -44.57 1.99
CA ASP A 75 37.89 -44.84 2.36
C ASP A 75 37.32 -43.70 3.20
N LEU A 76 38.10 -43.20 4.18
CA LEU A 76 37.71 -42.06 5.00
C LEU A 76 37.58 -40.78 4.18
N PHE A 77 38.53 -40.50 3.28
CA PHE A 77 38.49 -39.36 2.38
C PHE A 77 37.24 -39.39 1.49
N ASN A 78 36.98 -40.51 0.80
CA ASN A 78 35.82 -40.65 -0.07
C ASN A 78 34.50 -40.50 0.71
N ALA A 79 34.43 -41.01 1.94
CA ALA A 79 33.27 -40.80 2.81
C ALA A 79 33.09 -39.32 3.24
N MET A 80 34.18 -38.59 3.50
CA MET A 80 34.13 -37.15 3.78
C MET A 80 33.73 -36.36 2.53
N LEU A 81 34.32 -36.67 1.38
CA LEU A 81 34.00 -36.05 0.10
C LEU A 81 32.52 -36.21 -0.23
N ALA A 82 31.96 -37.42 -0.12
CA ALA A 82 30.55 -37.66 -0.38
C ALA A 82 29.63 -36.79 0.51
N ARG A 83 30.00 -36.60 1.79
CA ARG A 83 29.26 -35.71 2.70
C ARG A 83 29.39 -34.23 2.31
N SER A 84 30.59 -33.78 1.94
CA SER A 84 30.82 -32.41 1.49
C SER A 84 30.06 -32.11 0.20
N GLN A 85 30.08 -33.02 -0.78
CA GLN A 85 29.33 -32.88 -2.02
C GLN A 85 27.81 -32.86 -1.78
N ALA A 86 27.30 -33.72 -0.89
CA ALA A 86 25.88 -33.68 -0.50
C ALA A 86 25.50 -32.34 0.16
N THR A 87 26.41 -31.75 0.94
CA THR A 87 26.20 -30.43 1.57
C THR A 87 26.19 -29.31 0.53
N LEU A 88 27.09 -29.35 -0.46
CA LEU A 88 27.11 -28.40 -1.58
C LEU A 88 25.81 -28.45 -2.39
N VAL A 89 25.31 -29.65 -2.70
CA VAL A 89 24.03 -29.82 -3.39
C VAL A 89 22.87 -29.24 -2.58
N ALA A 90 22.86 -29.48 -1.26
CA ALA A 90 21.84 -28.92 -0.39
C ALA A 90 21.91 -27.38 -0.30
N TYR A 91 23.12 -26.82 -0.24
CA TYR A 91 23.33 -25.38 -0.29
C TYR A 91 22.80 -24.77 -1.59
N GLU A 92 23.14 -25.36 -2.75
CA GLU A 92 22.73 -24.85 -4.06
C GLU A 92 21.21 -24.89 -4.23
N GLN A 93 20.54 -25.94 -3.73
CA GLN A 93 19.09 -25.99 -3.70
C GLN A 93 18.50 -24.85 -2.85
N LEU A 94 19.00 -24.67 -1.63
CA LEU A 94 18.53 -23.60 -0.75
C LEU A 94 18.76 -22.21 -1.36
N ARG A 95 19.92 -21.99 -1.98
CA ARG A 95 20.26 -20.74 -2.68
C ARG A 95 19.26 -20.45 -3.80
N GLN A 96 18.91 -21.46 -4.60
CA GLN A 96 17.93 -21.32 -5.69
C GLN A 96 16.53 -21.00 -5.16
N ASP A 97 16.07 -21.71 -4.13
CA ASP A 97 14.76 -21.47 -3.52
C ASP A 97 14.66 -20.04 -2.95
N LEU A 98 15.74 -19.57 -2.30
CA LEU A 98 15.81 -18.21 -1.78
C LEU A 98 15.87 -17.16 -2.90
N ALA A 99 16.63 -17.41 -3.97
CA ALA A 99 16.70 -16.51 -5.11
C ALA A 99 15.35 -16.37 -5.82
N GLU A 100 14.59 -17.46 -5.95
CA GLU A 100 13.24 -17.44 -6.50
C GLU A 100 12.26 -16.65 -5.62
N ALA A 101 12.30 -16.88 -4.30
CA ALA A 101 11.38 -16.24 -3.37
C ALA A 101 11.69 -14.75 -3.15
N LEU A 102 12.98 -14.41 -3.02
CA LEU A 102 13.44 -13.10 -2.52
C LEU A 102 14.14 -12.24 -3.58
N GLY A 103 14.52 -12.81 -4.72
CA GLY A 103 15.24 -12.15 -5.80
C GLY A 103 16.72 -12.51 -5.81
N ASP A 104 17.47 -12.03 -6.80
CA ASP A 104 18.91 -12.32 -6.87
C ASP A 104 19.67 -11.71 -5.67
N LEU A 105 19.22 -10.53 -5.23
CA LEU A 105 19.49 -9.98 -3.91
C LEU A 105 18.20 -10.01 -3.08
N SER A 106 18.33 -10.28 -1.79
CA SER A 106 17.20 -10.34 -0.86
C SER A 106 16.45 -9.01 -0.83
N CYS A 107 15.18 -9.04 -1.23
CA CYS A 107 14.32 -7.87 -1.16
C CYS A 107 13.77 -7.57 0.24
N LEU A 108 14.11 -8.36 1.27
CA LEU A 108 13.52 -8.26 2.60
C LEU A 108 13.75 -6.90 3.29
N PRO A 109 14.95 -6.29 3.26
CA PRO A 109 15.18 -5.01 3.93
C PRO A 109 14.33 -3.87 3.33
N GLU A 110 14.29 -3.78 2.01
CA GLU A 110 13.47 -2.81 1.31
C GLU A 110 11.98 -3.12 1.48
N LEU A 111 11.59 -4.39 1.42
CA LEU A 111 10.19 -4.81 1.63
C LEU A 111 9.69 -4.36 3.00
N TYR A 112 10.46 -4.57 4.06
CA TYR A 112 10.10 -4.11 5.40
C TYR A 112 9.88 -2.59 5.42
N THR A 113 10.82 -1.83 4.83
CA THR A 113 10.71 -0.37 4.73
C THR A 113 9.45 0.07 3.99
N ARG A 114 9.07 -0.64 2.92
CA ARG A 114 7.87 -0.29 2.14
C ARG A 114 6.57 -0.72 2.83
N LEU A 115 6.57 -1.83 3.56
CA LEU A 115 5.42 -2.23 4.37
C LEU A 115 5.15 -1.23 5.49
N SER A 116 6.18 -0.79 6.22
CA SER A 116 6.02 0.26 7.24
C SER A 116 5.48 1.56 6.64
N SER A 117 6.00 2.00 5.49
CA SER A 117 5.47 3.18 4.79
C SER A 117 4.01 3.00 4.35
N LEU A 118 3.60 1.79 3.94
CA LEU A 118 2.22 1.52 3.54
C LEU A 118 1.28 1.60 4.75
N GLU A 119 1.69 1.02 5.87
CA GLU A 119 0.94 1.02 7.12
C GLU A 119 0.84 2.43 7.71
N GLU A 120 1.98 3.04 8.06
CA GLU A 120 2.08 4.28 8.85
C GLU A 120 1.60 5.53 8.12
N HIS A 121 1.57 5.50 6.78
CA HIS A 121 1.15 6.65 5.98
C HIS A 121 -0.10 6.31 5.18
N CYS A 122 0.01 5.43 4.20
CA CYS A 122 -1.09 5.24 3.24
C CYS A 122 -2.36 4.70 3.91
N LEU A 123 -2.25 3.68 4.78
CA LEU A 123 -3.43 3.08 5.41
C LEU A 123 -3.93 3.91 6.59
N THR A 124 -3.03 4.50 7.38
CA THR A 124 -3.40 5.46 8.44
C THR A 124 -4.12 6.69 7.87
N ASP A 125 -3.58 7.35 6.84
CA ASP A 125 -4.21 8.53 6.24
C ASP A 125 -5.60 8.19 5.65
N LEU A 126 -5.76 6.99 5.08
CA LEU A 126 -7.05 6.52 4.57
C LEU A 126 -8.06 6.30 5.69
N ASP A 127 -7.64 5.70 6.80
CA ASP A 127 -8.51 5.47 7.97
C ASP A 127 -8.95 6.80 8.60
N GLU A 128 -8.00 7.71 8.82
CA GLU A 128 -8.28 9.06 9.31
C GLU A 128 -9.20 9.84 8.37
N GLY A 129 -8.97 9.75 7.06
CA GLY A 129 -9.80 10.40 6.05
C GLY A 129 -11.22 9.83 5.98
N LEU A 130 -11.38 8.50 6.12
CA LEU A 130 -12.70 7.87 6.16
C LEU A 130 -13.46 8.27 7.44
N GLN A 131 -12.78 8.31 8.58
CA GLN A 131 -13.39 8.75 9.84
C GLN A 131 -13.80 10.24 9.78
N ALA A 132 -12.92 11.10 9.23
CA ALA A 132 -13.23 12.50 9.00
C ALA A 132 -14.48 12.68 8.12
N MET A 133 -14.59 11.90 7.04
CA MET A 133 -15.76 11.93 6.16
C MET A 133 -17.05 11.52 6.88
N VAL A 134 -16.99 10.55 7.79
CA VAL A 134 -18.15 10.18 8.65
C VAL A 134 -18.56 11.35 9.54
N ASP A 135 -17.60 12.11 10.05
CA ASP A 135 -17.80 13.32 10.86
C ASP A 135 -18.10 14.57 10.01
N GLY A 136 -18.33 14.39 8.71
CA GLY A 136 -18.64 15.45 7.74
C GLY A 136 -17.46 16.33 7.34
N ASP A 137 -16.23 16.03 7.76
CA ASP A 137 -15.01 16.70 7.31
C ASP A 137 -14.49 16.04 6.01
N LEU A 138 -14.58 16.77 4.90
CA LEU A 138 -14.14 16.33 3.58
C LEU A 138 -12.77 16.89 3.19
N THR A 139 -12.05 17.52 4.14
CA THR A 139 -10.74 18.15 3.89
C THR A 139 -9.56 17.17 3.96
N ARG A 140 -9.78 15.97 4.50
CA ARG A 140 -8.73 14.97 4.74
C ARG A 140 -8.46 14.10 3.51
N ALA A 141 -7.30 14.30 2.89
CA ALA A 141 -6.84 13.50 1.76
C ALA A 141 -5.93 12.35 2.17
N ALA A 142 -5.94 11.28 1.39
CA ALA A 142 -5.10 10.10 1.61
C ALA A 142 -4.15 9.86 0.43
N ALA A 143 -2.94 10.44 0.52
CA ALA A 143 -1.98 10.42 -0.58
C ALA A 143 -1.19 9.10 -0.67
N PRO A 144 -1.07 8.48 -1.87
CA PRO A 144 -0.31 7.24 -2.05
C PRO A 144 1.21 7.48 -2.09
N VAL A 145 1.85 7.66 -0.93
CA VAL A 145 3.29 8.00 -0.83
C VAL A 145 4.23 6.79 -0.94
N THR A 146 3.76 5.59 -0.59
CA THR A 146 4.58 4.37 -0.59
C THR A 146 5.03 4.01 -1.99
N ARG A 147 6.33 3.82 -2.19
CA ARG A 147 6.96 3.49 -3.50
C ARG A 147 7.06 1.97 -3.73
N PRO A 148 7.01 1.50 -4.99
CA PRO A 148 7.22 0.09 -5.30
C PRO A 148 8.66 -0.34 -5.00
N LEU A 149 8.85 -1.65 -4.88
CA LEU A 149 10.16 -2.30 -4.91
C LEU A 149 10.66 -2.30 -6.36
N ILE A 150 11.91 -1.90 -6.55
CA ILE A 150 12.57 -1.85 -7.86
C ILE A 150 13.89 -2.61 -7.69
N PRO A 151 14.12 -3.71 -8.42
CA PRO A 151 15.40 -4.40 -8.38
C PRO A 151 16.51 -3.52 -8.99
N ALA A 152 17.76 -3.80 -8.63
CA ALA A 152 18.89 -3.16 -9.29
C ALA A 152 18.95 -3.55 -10.78
N PRO A 153 19.65 -2.78 -11.63
CA PRO A 153 19.87 -3.17 -13.03
C PRO A 153 20.41 -4.59 -13.12
N ASP A 154 19.91 -5.36 -14.09
CA ASP A 154 20.28 -6.75 -14.37
C ASP A 154 20.00 -7.74 -13.22
N GLN A 155 19.23 -7.35 -12.20
CA GLN A 155 18.77 -8.22 -11.14
C GLN A 155 17.27 -8.49 -11.23
N ARG A 156 16.87 -9.66 -10.74
CA ARG A 156 15.47 -10.05 -10.64
C ARG A 156 14.93 -9.82 -9.24
N LEU A 157 13.71 -9.30 -9.19
CA LEU A 157 12.92 -9.27 -7.96
C LEU A 157 12.33 -10.65 -7.71
N GLY A 158 12.31 -11.09 -6.46
CA GLY A 158 11.67 -12.35 -6.08
C GLY A 158 10.15 -12.27 -6.09
N GLN A 159 9.51 -13.45 -6.04
CA GLN A 159 8.06 -13.58 -6.00
C GLN A 159 7.41 -12.76 -4.88
N LEU A 160 8.06 -12.67 -3.71
CA LEU A 160 7.53 -11.89 -2.59
C LEU A 160 7.50 -10.39 -2.90
N GLY A 161 8.54 -9.87 -3.54
CA GLY A 161 8.60 -8.47 -3.96
C GLY A 161 7.59 -8.15 -5.06
N GLU A 162 7.39 -9.07 -6.00
CA GLU A 162 6.36 -8.94 -7.04
C GLU A 162 4.95 -8.93 -6.44
N LEU A 163 4.66 -9.85 -5.51
CA LEU A 163 3.39 -9.89 -4.80
C LEU A 163 3.12 -8.60 -4.03
N PHE A 164 4.14 -8.08 -3.33
CA PHE A 164 4.05 -6.78 -2.66
C PHE A 164 3.70 -5.66 -3.65
N ASN A 165 4.40 -5.58 -4.78
CA ASN A 165 4.13 -4.55 -5.79
C ASN A 165 2.71 -4.65 -6.36
N LEU A 166 2.18 -5.86 -6.54
CA LEU A 166 0.79 -6.07 -6.94
C LEU A 166 -0.20 -5.57 -5.88
N MET A 167 0.05 -5.89 -4.61
CA MET A 167 -0.78 -5.40 -3.50
C MET A 167 -0.73 -3.87 -3.40
N LEU A 168 0.46 -3.28 -3.50
CA LEU A 168 0.65 -1.83 -3.49
C LEU A 168 -0.12 -1.15 -4.63
N ALA A 169 -0.12 -1.71 -5.84
CA ALA A 169 -0.89 -1.18 -6.96
C ALA A 169 -2.39 -1.14 -6.65
N ARG A 170 -2.93 -2.21 -6.04
CA ARG A 170 -4.34 -2.26 -5.62
C ARG A 170 -4.66 -1.25 -4.53
N SER A 171 -3.81 -1.13 -3.51
CA SER A 171 -3.98 -0.13 -2.45
C SER A 171 -3.99 1.30 -3.00
N ARG A 172 -3.10 1.60 -3.97
CA ARG A 172 -3.07 2.90 -4.64
C ARG A 172 -4.35 3.20 -5.43
N THR A 173 -4.90 2.21 -6.12
CA THR A 173 -6.20 2.36 -6.78
C THR A 173 -7.30 2.70 -5.77
N ALA A 174 -7.34 2.00 -4.63
CA ALA A 174 -8.32 2.26 -3.59
C ALA A 174 -8.21 3.67 -2.99
N LEU A 175 -6.98 4.12 -2.69
CA LEU A 175 -6.68 5.48 -2.22
C LEU A 175 -7.15 6.53 -3.22
N HIS A 176 -6.84 6.33 -4.51
CA HIS A 176 -7.27 7.25 -5.56
C HIS A 176 -8.79 7.30 -5.70
N SER A 177 -9.48 6.16 -5.59
CA SER A 177 -10.95 6.11 -5.62
C SER A 177 -11.56 6.84 -4.42
N TYR A 178 -10.99 6.66 -3.23
CA TYR A 178 -11.39 7.40 -2.03
C TYR A 178 -11.22 8.90 -2.24
N ASP A 179 -10.04 9.36 -2.64
CA ASP A 179 -9.74 10.78 -2.83
C ASP A 179 -10.63 11.43 -3.90
N THR A 180 -10.92 10.71 -4.98
CA THR A 180 -11.84 11.16 -6.03
C THR A 180 -13.25 11.34 -5.48
N MET A 181 -13.77 10.33 -4.77
CA MET A 181 -15.11 10.40 -4.16
C MET A 181 -15.18 11.53 -3.13
N ARG A 182 -14.16 11.67 -2.27
CA ARG A 182 -14.07 12.73 -1.26
C ARG A 182 -14.14 14.10 -1.92
N GLU A 183 -13.39 14.32 -2.99
CA GLU A 183 -13.36 15.60 -3.70
C GLU A 183 -14.69 15.91 -4.40
N GLU A 184 -15.32 14.93 -5.04
CA GLU A 184 -16.65 15.09 -5.63
C GLU A 184 -17.70 15.47 -4.56
N LEU A 185 -17.65 14.82 -3.39
CA LEU A 185 -18.50 15.18 -2.26
C LEU A 185 -18.17 16.56 -1.70
N ARG A 186 -16.90 16.94 -1.62
CA ARG A 186 -16.45 18.24 -1.11
C ARG A 186 -16.96 19.38 -1.99
N VAL A 187 -16.90 19.23 -3.30
CA VAL A 187 -17.48 20.20 -4.25
C VAL A 187 -18.99 20.32 -4.06
N ALA A 188 -19.70 19.19 -3.92
CA ALA A 188 -21.14 19.19 -3.81
C ALA A 188 -21.66 19.71 -2.45
N LEU A 189 -20.95 19.39 -1.36
CA LEU A 189 -21.42 19.53 0.03
C LEU A 189 -20.62 20.54 0.87
N GLY A 190 -19.51 21.05 0.36
CA GLY A 190 -18.60 21.93 1.09
C GLY A 190 -17.48 21.18 1.80
N ASP A 191 -16.52 21.92 2.35
CA ASP A 191 -15.40 21.37 3.14
C ASP A 191 -15.90 20.63 4.38
N ARG A 192 -16.89 21.23 5.04
CA ARG A 192 -17.70 20.62 6.09
C ARG A 192 -19.08 20.36 5.49
N SER A 193 -19.44 19.09 5.38
CA SER A 193 -20.67 18.65 4.73
C SER A 193 -21.88 19.43 5.25
N CYS A 194 -22.49 20.22 4.37
CA CYS A 194 -23.64 21.06 4.72
C CYS A 194 -24.95 20.27 4.90
N LEU A 195 -24.92 18.93 4.82
CA LEU A 195 -26.13 18.09 4.78
C LEU A 195 -27.00 18.23 6.03
N ASP A 196 -26.40 18.29 7.22
CA ASP A 196 -27.16 18.43 8.46
C ASP A 196 -27.81 19.81 8.59
N ASP A 197 -27.06 20.87 8.26
CA ASP A 197 -27.57 22.24 8.28
C ASP A 197 -28.64 22.46 7.20
N LEU A 198 -28.45 21.87 6.01
CA LEU A 198 -29.43 21.85 4.94
C LEU A 198 -30.72 21.16 5.38
N ARG A 199 -30.62 19.99 6.04
CA ARG A 199 -31.77 19.27 6.58
C ARG A 199 -32.52 20.09 7.62
N ALA A 200 -31.80 20.73 8.55
CA ALA A 200 -32.40 21.61 9.55
C ALA A 200 -33.10 22.82 8.90
N SER A 201 -32.46 23.44 7.90
CA SER A 201 -32.97 24.64 7.23
C SER A 201 -34.18 24.33 6.34
N LEU A 202 -34.19 23.20 5.63
CA LEU A 202 -35.36 22.71 4.89
C LEU A 202 -36.54 22.45 5.83
N ALA A 203 -36.29 21.85 6.99
CA ALA A 203 -37.32 21.60 7.99
C ALA A 203 -37.89 22.91 8.56
N SER A 204 -37.05 23.92 8.79
CA SER A 204 -37.48 25.28 9.16
C SER A 204 -38.31 25.94 8.06
N LEU A 205 -37.85 25.87 6.80
CA LEU A 205 -38.52 26.46 5.63
C LEU A 205 -39.93 25.90 5.47
N HIS A 206 -40.08 24.59 5.64
CA HIS A 206 -41.37 23.92 5.58
C HIS A 206 -42.29 24.32 6.74
N ARG A 207 -41.82 24.19 8.00
CA ARG A 207 -42.67 24.39 9.20
C ARG A 207 -43.07 25.84 9.46
N HIS A 208 -42.22 26.79 9.09
CA HIS A 208 -42.43 28.20 9.38
C HIS A 208 -42.80 28.96 8.11
N CYS A 209 -41.84 29.18 7.21
CA CYS A 209 -42.01 30.03 6.05
C CYS A 209 -43.16 29.60 5.12
N LEU A 210 -43.17 28.35 4.65
CA LEU A 210 -44.16 27.88 3.68
C LEU A 210 -45.54 27.70 4.31
N ARG A 211 -45.61 27.16 5.53
CA ARG A 211 -46.87 27.02 6.27
C ARG A 211 -47.52 28.37 6.57
N ASP A 212 -46.75 29.36 7.04
CA ASP A 212 -47.28 30.69 7.36
C ASP A 212 -47.77 31.42 6.10
N LEU A 213 -47.10 31.22 4.95
CA LEU A 213 -47.53 31.75 3.66
C LEU A 213 -48.84 31.11 3.19
N ASP A 214 -48.94 29.78 3.26
CA ASP A 214 -50.12 29.03 2.83
C ASP A 214 -51.36 29.42 3.63
N GLU A 215 -51.25 29.38 4.96
CA GLU A 215 -52.33 29.78 5.88
C GLU A 215 -52.69 31.28 5.72
N GLY A 216 -51.71 32.12 5.38
CA GLY A 216 -51.92 33.54 5.11
C GLY A 216 -52.66 33.78 3.80
N LEU A 217 -52.29 33.08 2.73
CA LEU A 217 -52.95 33.15 1.43
C LEU A 217 -54.37 32.60 1.51
N GLU A 218 -54.60 31.51 2.23
CA GLU A 218 -55.93 30.95 2.45
C GLU A 218 -56.84 31.94 3.19
N ALA A 219 -56.32 32.61 4.23
CA ALA A 219 -57.07 33.62 4.97
C ALA A 219 -57.47 34.82 4.10
N VAL A 220 -56.60 35.23 3.17
CA VAL A 220 -56.88 36.29 2.20
C VAL A 220 -57.92 35.82 1.18
N ALA A 221 -57.74 34.61 0.61
CA ALA A 221 -58.61 34.07 -0.43
C ALA A 221 -60.04 33.80 0.05
N THR A 222 -60.20 33.36 1.30
CA THR A 222 -61.51 33.13 1.94
C THR A 222 -62.14 34.41 2.50
N GLY A 223 -61.40 35.54 2.49
CA GLY A 223 -61.83 36.80 3.09
C GLY A 223 -61.90 36.77 4.63
N THR A 224 -61.34 35.74 5.26
CA THR A 224 -61.44 35.52 6.71
C THR A 224 -60.53 36.47 7.49
N SER A 225 -59.32 36.74 7.00
CA SER A 225 -58.39 37.64 7.69
C SER A 225 -57.31 38.21 6.77
N LEU A 226 -57.05 39.52 6.91
CA LEU A 226 -55.92 40.23 6.31
C LEU A 226 -54.83 40.57 7.34
N THR A 227 -54.90 40.04 8.57
CA THR A 227 -53.95 40.37 9.64
C THR A 227 -52.84 39.33 9.81
N ARG A 228 -52.99 38.14 9.22
CA ARG A 228 -51.99 37.06 9.28
C ARG A 228 -50.76 37.43 8.46
N ARG A 229 -49.57 37.36 9.06
CA ARG A 229 -48.30 37.70 8.42
C ARG A 229 -47.53 36.44 8.07
N ALA A 230 -46.74 36.51 7.00
CA ALA A 230 -45.80 35.46 6.65
C ALA A 230 -44.37 35.99 6.82
N VAL A 231 -43.65 35.53 7.85
CA VAL A 231 -42.34 36.08 8.23
C VAL A 231 -41.22 35.14 7.78
N PRO A 232 -40.15 35.66 7.15
CA PRO A 232 -38.99 34.83 6.79
C PRO A 232 -38.21 34.42 8.05
N ALA A 233 -38.48 33.22 8.56
CA ALA A 233 -37.84 32.68 9.77
C ALA A 233 -36.59 31.83 9.50
N THR A 234 -36.54 31.14 8.35
CA THR A 234 -35.39 30.30 7.98
C THR A 234 -34.21 31.15 7.58
N LYS A 235 -33.03 30.83 8.13
CA LYS A 235 -31.76 31.49 7.83
C LYS A 235 -31.05 30.83 6.64
N PRO A 236 -30.22 31.57 5.89
CA PRO A 236 -29.31 30.96 4.92
C PRO A 236 -28.29 30.09 5.63
N LEU A 237 -27.76 29.12 4.88
CA LEU A 237 -26.61 28.32 5.29
C LEU A 237 -25.35 29.18 5.18
N GLU A 238 -24.49 29.09 6.18
CA GLU A 238 -23.22 29.81 6.22
C GLU A 238 -22.10 28.76 6.40
N PRO A 239 -21.06 28.76 5.56
CA PRO A 239 -19.91 27.90 5.80
C PRO A 239 -19.15 28.36 7.05
N ALA A 240 -18.33 27.48 7.63
CA ALA A 240 -17.42 27.93 8.67
C ALA A 240 -16.39 28.92 8.12
N GLU A 241 -15.72 29.65 9.00
CA GLU A 241 -14.80 30.72 8.59
C GLU A 241 -13.64 30.16 7.74
N GLY A 242 -13.59 30.59 6.48
CA GLY A 242 -12.57 30.16 5.51
C GLY A 242 -12.89 28.88 4.74
N GLU A 243 -14.07 28.29 4.94
CA GLU A 243 -14.51 27.05 4.27
C GLU A 243 -15.47 27.31 3.11
N ASP A 244 -15.57 26.35 2.20
CA ASP A 244 -16.59 26.32 1.14
C ASP A 244 -17.89 25.66 1.64
N LEU A 245 -19.03 26.25 1.27
CA LEU A 245 -20.38 25.74 1.56
C LEU A 245 -20.81 24.62 0.58
N GLY A 246 -20.16 24.57 -0.58
CA GLY A 246 -20.49 23.63 -1.65
C GLY A 246 -21.72 24.02 -2.46
N GLU A 247 -21.83 23.40 -3.64
CA GLU A 247 -22.84 23.75 -4.63
C GLU A 247 -24.28 23.59 -4.12
N LEU A 248 -24.57 22.53 -3.35
CA LEU A 248 -25.92 22.28 -2.84
C LEU A 248 -26.35 23.35 -1.83
N GLY A 249 -25.45 23.75 -0.93
CA GLY A 249 -25.75 24.80 0.04
C GLY A 249 -25.97 26.15 -0.65
N GLU A 250 -25.20 26.47 -1.68
CA GLU A 250 -25.44 27.67 -2.49
C GLU A 250 -26.78 27.64 -3.23
N VAL A 251 -27.12 26.52 -3.88
CA VAL A 251 -28.41 26.34 -4.56
C VAL A 251 -29.56 26.55 -3.58
N PHE A 252 -29.47 25.95 -2.40
CA PHE A 252 -30.46 26.16 -1.34
C PHE A 252 -30.57 27.63 -0.95
N ASN A 253 -29.46 28.32 -0.72
CA ASN A 253 -29.46 29.74 -0.36
C ASN A 253 -30.12 30.61 -1.44
N ARG A 254 -29.88 30.32 -2.73
CA ARG A 254 -30.57 31.00 -3.85
C ARG A 254 -32.08 30.75 -3.83
N MET A 255 -32.51 29.51 -3.59
CA MET A 255 -33.93 29.18 -3.47
C MET A 255 -34.57 29.86 -2.26
N LEU A 256 -33.90 29.84 -1.11
CA LEU A 256 -34.37 30.49 0.11
C LEU A 256 -34.56 31.99 -0.09
N ALA A 257 -33.58 32.68 -0.68
CA ALA A 257 -33.68 34.11 -0.97
C ALA A 257 -34.90 34.44 -1.84
N ARG A 258 -35.18 33.60 -2.85
CA ARG A 258 -36.39 33.75 -3.68
C ARG A 258 -37.68 33.56 -2.87
N THR A 259 -37.74 32.54 -2.02
CA THR A 259 -38.90 32.31 -1.15
C THR A 259 -39.11 33.47 -0.16
N GLN A 260 -38.03 33.98 0.44
CA GLN A 260 -38.09 35.12 1.36
C GLN A 260 -38.57 36.40 0.65
N SER A 261 -38.15 36.62 -0.60
CA SER A 261 -38.68 37.71 -1.43
C SER A 261 -40.18 37.54 -1.70
N SER A 262 -40.65 36.33 -2.02
CA SER A 262 -42.09 36.06 -2.18
C SER A 262 -42.90 36.32 -0.90
N LEU A 263 -42.37 35.93 0.27
CA LEU A 263 -42.97 36.24 1.57
C LEU A 263 -43.09 37.76 1.78
N ALA A 264 -42.03 38.52 1.48
CA ALA A 264 -42.04 39.97 1.60
C ALA A 264 -43.07 40.63 0.67
N HIS A 265 -43.19 40.18 -0.58
CA HIS A 265 -44.19 40.66 -1.53
C HIS A 265 -45.63 40.37 -1.05
N TYR A 266 -45.88 39.17 -0.51
CA TYR A 266 -47.17 38.85 0.11
C TYR A 266 -47.49 39.80 1.27
N ASP A 267 -46.54 40.02 2.18
CA ASP A 267 -46.74 40.88 3.35
C ASP A 267 -47.00 42.35 2.95
N GLU A 268 -46.41 42.83 1.86
CA GLU A 268 -46.69 44.14 1.25
C GLU A 268 -48.09 44.23 0.65
N LEU A 269 -48.47 43.24 -0.17
CA LEU A 269 -49.79 43.17 -0.79
C LEU A 269 -50.89 43.15 0.27
N ARG A 270 -50.72 42.33 1.31
CA ARG A 270 -51.65 42.28 2.44
C ARG A 270 -51.76 43.62 3.14
N ARG A 271 -50.64 44.34 3.36
CA ARG A 271 -50.62 45.64 4.03
C ARG A 271 -51.38 46.70 3.23
N THR A 272 -51.10 46.79 1.93
CA THR A 272 -51.77 47.75 1.03
C THR A 272 -53.28 47.48 0.93
N ALA A 273 -53.69 46.21 0.80
CA ALA A 273 -55.09 45.80 0.82
C ALA A 273 -55.78 46.17 2.15
N PHE A 274 -55.13 45.93 3.29
CA PHE A 274 -55.65 46.29 4.60
C PHE A 274 -55.81 47.82 4.78
N THR A 275 -54.87 48.62 4.28
CA THR A 275 -54.98 50.09 4.33
C THR A 275 -56.04 50.64 3.38
N GLY A 276 -56.22 50.03 2.20
CA GLY A 276 -57.25 50.44 1.23
C GLY A 276 -58.67 50.24 1.74
N LEU A 277 -58.92 49.17 2.52
CA LEU A 277 -60.19 48.94 3.20
C LEU A 277 -60.49 49.95 4.34
N ARG A 278 -59.47 50.66 4.82
CA ARG A 278 -59.58 51.62 5.93
C ARG A 278 -59.63 53.08 5.45
N ALA A 279 -59.46 53.34 4.16
CA ALA A 279 -59.64 54.69 3.61
C ALA A 279 -61.13 55.09 3.71
N PRO A 280 -61.46 56.29 4.23
CA PRO A 280 -62.84 56.76 4.27
C PRO A 280 -63.38 56.83 2.84
N MET A 281 -64.60 56.33 2.61
CA MET A 281 -65.29 56.59 1.35
C MET A 281 -65.28 58.10 1.10
N PRO A 282 -64.99 58.57 -0.13
CA PRO A 282 -65.23 59.96 -0.45
C PRO A 282 -66.73 60.23 -0.22
N ASP A 283 -67.03 61.24 0.59
CA ASP A 283 -68.40 61.73 0.77
C ASP A 283 -68.97 61.96 -0.63
N ARG A 284 -70.07 61.25 -0.93
CA ARG A 284 -70.83 61.46 -2.14
C ARG A 284 -71.65 62.73 -1.93
N ASP A 285 -71.18 63.83 -2.52
CA ASP A 285 -72.02 65.00 -2.83
C ASP A 285 -73.17 64.63 -3.78
#